data_AF-A0A3C0B5X8-F1
#
_entry.id   AF-A0A3C0B5X8-F1
#
_cell.length_a   1.000
_cell.length_b   1.000
_cell.length_c   1.000
_cell.angle_alpha   90.00
_cell.angle_beta   90.00
_cell.angle_gamma   90.00
#
_symmetry.space_group_name_H-M   'P 1'
#
loop_
_entity.id
_entity.type
_entity.pdbx_description
1 polymer ?
#
loop_
_entity_poly.entity_id
_entity_poly.type
_entity_poly.pdbx_seq_one_letter_code
_entity_poly.pdbx_strand_id
1 'polypeptide(L)'
;MGVILFFVIRGAMKIQNISDYAIGSIRFSPSAVALSLAASMTSAATFVINPGFIANFGISGVISYGLVLPLASMVSLAVLTKSFRKYGESVKALTLAQWIGERYHSRNYSIIMGFLGLLLLTFIVLIAVAVTQVLSQALNANPHYVLLGIVIFVFGYMMFGG
;
A
#
# COMPACT_ATOMS: atom_id res chain seq x y z
N MET A 1 -19.82 -1.49 5.31
CA MET A 1 -19.63 -1.24 3.87
C MET A 1 -20.18 0.08 3.36
N GLY A 2 -21.33 0.57 3.83
CA GLY A 2 -21.95 1.81 3.30
C GLY A 2 -21.06 3.06 3.29
N VAL A 3 -20.22 3.25 4.32
CA VAL A 3 -19.28 4.39 4.38
C VAL A 3 -18.20 4.29 3.30
N ILE A 4 -17.67 3.09 3.04
CA ILE A 4 -16.66 2.88 1.99
C ILE A 4 -17.29 3.15 0.62
N LEU A 5 -18.47 2.58 0.35
CA LEU A 5 -19.17 2.79 -0.92
C LEU A 5 -19.52 4.26 -1.16
N PHE A 6 -19.89 5.00 -0.12
CA PHE A 6 -20.10 6.45 -0.22
C PHE A 6 -18.84 7.17 -0.72
N PHE A 7 -17.66 6.87 -0.16
CA PHE A 7 -16.42 7.48 -0.61
C PHE A 7 -16.00 7.03 -2.01
N VAL A 8 -16.22 5.77 -2.36
CA VAL A 8 -15.93 5.22 -3.70
C VAL A 8 -16.76 5.92 -4.76
N ILE A 9 -18.08 6.00 -4.56
CA ILE A 9 -18.98 6.68 -5.51
C ILE A 9 -18.61 8.17 -5.62
N ARG A 10 -18.29 8.80 -4.49
CA ARG A 10 -17.87 10.22 -4.48
C ARG A 10 -16.53 10.44 -5.19
N GLY A 11 -15.59 9.50 -5.08
CA GLY A 11 -14.32 9.50 -5.80
C GLY A 11 -14.52 9.30 -7.29
N ALA A 12 -15.29 8.26 -7.67
CA ALA A 12 -15.65 7.93 -9.05
C ALA A 12 -16.24 9.12 -9.81
N MET A 13 -17.16 9.88 -9.19
CA MET A 13 -17.77 11.06 -9.82
C MET A 13 -16.78 12.21 -10.09
N LYS A 14 -15.60 12.20 -9.47
CA LYS A 14 -14.59 13.26 -9.60
C LYS A 14 -13.44 12.91 -10.53
N ILE A 15 -13.27 11.64 -10.89
CA ILE A 15 -12.19 11.18 -11.77
C ILE A 15 -12.60 11.49 -13.22
N GLN A 16 -11.89 12.39 -13.89
CA GLN A 16 -12.13 12.74 -15.29
C GLN A 16 -11.04 12.18 -16.21
N ASN A 17 -9.83 11.96 -15.69
CA ASN A 17 -8.69 11.45 -16.44
C ASN A 17 -7.76 10.58 -15.55
N ILE A 18 -6.77 9.94 -16.18
CA ILE A 18 -5.83 9.04 -15.49
C ILE A 18 -4.98 9.72 -14.41
N SER A 19 -4.72 11.02 -14.54
CA SER A 19 -3.97 11.77 -13.53
C SER A 19 -4.80 12.02 -12.27
N ASP A 20 -6.10 12.27 -12.43
CA ASP A 20 -7.04 12.38 -11.30
C ASP A 20 -7.12 11.05 -10.55
N TYR A 21 -7.12 9.93 -11.28
CA TYR A 21 -7.10 8.58 -10.71
C TYR A 21 -5.79 8.30 -9.97
N ALA A 22 -4.63 8.54 -10.60
CA ALA A 22 -3.34 8.10 -10.07
C ALA A 22 -2.79 9.00 -8.94
N ILE A 23 -3.14 10.30 -8.92
CA ILE A 23 -2.54 11.28 -8.00
C ILE A 23 -3.60 11.95 -7.11
N GLY A 24 -4.88 11.93 -7.51
CA GLY A 24 -5.92 12.69 -6.83
C GLY A 24 -5.65 14.20 -6.89
N SER A 25 -5.93 14.93 -5.81
CA SER A 25 -5.67 16.37 -5.72
C SER A 25 -4.43 16.66 -4.87
N ILE A 26 -3.53 17.55 -5.31
CA ILE A 26 -2.32 17.93 -4.58
C ILE A 26 -2.63 18.69 -3.25
N ARG A 27 -3.90 19.00 -2.95
CA ARG A 27 -4.32 19.81 -1.80
C ARG A 27 -4.75 19.00 -0.56
N PHE A 28 -4.12 17.86 -0.30
CA PHE A 28 -4.41 17.11 0.93
C PHE A 28 -3.79 17.79 2.16
N SER A 29 -4.51 17.80 3.29
CA SER A 29 -3.94 18.28 4.55
C SER A 29 -2.81 17.34 5.02
N PRO A 30 -1.81 17.84 5.76
CA PRO A 30 -0.73 16.99 6.28
C PRO A 30 -1.24 15.79 7.09
N SER A 31 -2.31 15.97 7.86
CA SER A 31 -2.95 14.90 8.62
C SER A 31 -3.59 13.84 7.73
N ALA A 32 -4.26 14.23 6.64
CA ALA A 32 -4.84 13.28 5.69
C ALA A 32 -3.75 12.47 4.98
N VAL A 33 -2.64 13.11 4.60
CA VAL A 33 -1.47 12.43 4.02
C VAL A 33 -0.85 11.45 5.01
N ALA A 34 -0.65 11.87 6.27
CA ALA A 34 -0.07 11.02 7.31
C ALA A 34 -0.95 9.80 7.61
N LEU A 35 -2.27 9.99 7.75
CA LEU A 35 -3.21 8.90 7.97
C LEU A 35 -3.29 7.95 6.76
N SER A 36 -3.28 8.49 5.53
CA SER A 36 -3.24 7.68 4.31
C SER A 36 -1.96 6.85 4.23
N LEU A 37 -0.81 7.44 4.54
CA LEU A 37 0.47 6.73 4.58
C LEU A 37 0.47 5.62 5.64
N ALA A 38 0.01 5.94 6.86
CA ALA A 38 -0.09 4.97 7.96
C ALA A 38 -1.04 3.81 7.61
N ALA A 39 -2.19 4.11 7.02
CA ALA A 39 -3.14 3.10 6.55
C ALA A 39 -2.54 2.24 5.44
N SER A 40 -1.82 2.83 4.47
CA SER A 40 -1.22 2.11 3.35
C SER A 40 -0.09 1.17 3.79
N MET A 41 0.67 1.52 4.84
CA MET A 41 1.70 0.63 5.40
C MET A 41 1.10 -0.48 6.27
N THR A 42 -0.12 -0.31 6.76
CA THR A 42 -0.79 -1.28 7.63
C THR A 42 -1.60 -2.26 6.78
N SER A 43 -1.22 -3.53 6.79
CA SER A 43 -1.89 -4.55 5.98
C SER A 43 -2.15 -5.84 6.76
N ALA A 44 -2.69 -6.85 6.09
CA ALA A 44 -2.78 -8.21 6.64
C ALA A 44 -1.41 -8.75 7.08
N ALA A 45 -0.31 -8.30 6.48
CA ALA A 45 1.02 -8.63 6.97
C ALA A 45 1.23 -8.14 8.41
N THR A 46 0.78 -6.93 8.73
CA THR A 46 0.89 -6.36 10.08
C THR A 46 0.04 -7.09 11.11
N PHE A 47 -1.17 -7.51 10.74
CA PHE A 47 -2.14 -8.10 11.68
C PHE A 47 -2.10 -9.62 11.77
N VAL A 48 -1.57 -10.30 10.74
CA VAL A 48 -1.55 -11.77 10.68
C VAL A 48 -0.11 -12.28 10.71
N ILE A 49 0.75 -11.74 9.84
CA ILE A 49 2.11 -12.25 9.67
C ILE A 49 3.02 -11.81 10.84
N ASN A 50 3.00 -10.53 11.24
CA ASN A 50 3.86 -10.05 12.33
C ASN A 50 3.56 -10.75 13.67
N PRO A 51 2.30 -10.91 14.12
CA PRO A 51 2.01 -11.71 15.31
C PRO A 51 2.43 -13.18 15.15
N GLY A 52 2.29 -13.76 13.95
CA GLY A 52 2.80 -15.10 13.66
C GLY A 52 4.32 -15.22 13.86
N PHE A 53 5.08 -14.22 13.39
CA PHE A 53 6.52 -14.15 13.64
C PHE A 53 6.85 -13.94 15.11
N ILE A 54 6.12 -13.06 15.81
CA ILE A 54 6.32 -12.83 17.25
C ILE A 54 6.03 -14.11 18.03
N ALA A 55 4.97 -14.85 17.68
CA ALA A 55 4.65 -16.13 18.31
C ALA A 55 5.77 -17.16 18.11
N ASN A 56 6.43 -17.16 16.96
CA ASN A 56 7.53 -18.07 16.65
C ASN A 56 8.88 -17.65 17.28
N PHE A 57 9.17 -16.34 17.33
CA PHE A 57 10.47 -15.81 17.77
C PHE A 57 10.46 -15.19 19.19
N GLY A 58 9.30 -15.18 19.86
CA GLY A 58 9.12 -14.70 21.22
C GLY A 58 9.51 -13.24 21.41
N ILE A 59 10.24 -12.96 22.50
CA ILE A 59 10.66 -11.60 22.90
C ILE A 59 11.50 -10.92 21.82
N SER A 60 12.34 -11.67 21.10
CA SER A 60 13.14 -11.12 20.00
C SER A 60 12.26 -10.56 18.87
N GLY A 61 11.15 -11.24 18.57
CA GLY A 61 10.12 -10.76 17.66
C GLY A 61 9.43 -9.50 18.18
N VAL A 62 9.09 -9.45 19.47
CA VAL A 62 8.47 -8.26 20.10
C VAL A 62 9.37 -7.04 19.99
N ILE A 63 10.66 -7.18 20.31
CA ILE A 63 11.62 -6.07 20.23
C ILE A 63 11.77 -5.61 18.77
N SER A 64 11.92 -6.57 17.84
CA SER A 64 12.10 -6.27 16.43
C SER A 64 10.89 -5.55 15.84
N TYR A 65 9.70 -6.15 15.89
CA TYR A 65 8.49 -5.64 15.24
C TYR A 65 7.78 -4.54 16.04
N GLY A 66 7.90 -4.54 17.37
CA GLY A 66 7.23 -3.58 18.24
C GLY A 66 8.04 -2.30 18.49
N LEU A 67 9.37 -2.35 18.45
CA LEU A 67 10.23 -1.22 18.78
C LEU A 67 11.17 -0.84 17.64
N VAL A 68 12.02 -1.77 17.20
CA VAL A 68 13.12 -1.47 16.26
C VAL A 68 12.58 -1.07 14.89
N LEU A 69 11.64 -1.83 14.33
CA LEU A 69 11.11 -1.60 12.99
C LEU A 69 10.31 -0.28 12.89
N PRO A 70 9.40 0.07 13.83
CA PRO A 70 8.76 1.38 13.83
C PRO A 70 9.77 2.52 13.97
N LEU A 71 10.73 2.43 14.89
CA LEU A 71 11.75 3.49 15.06
C LEU A 71 12.62 3.65 13.82
N ALA A 72 13.11 2.54 13.25
CA ALA A 72 13.91 2.56 12.03
C ALA A 72 13.13 3.15 10.84
N SER A 73 11.84 2.83 10.71
CA SER A 73 11.00 3.40 9.64
C SER A 73 10.79 4.90 9.82
N MET A 74 10.56 5.38 11.04
CA MET A 74 10.43 6.82 11.33
C MET A 74 11.73 7.57 11.10
N VAL A 75 12.88 7.03 11.54
CA VAL A 75 14.20 7.62 11.29
C VAL A 75 14.50 7.66 9.80
N SER A 76 14.26 6.56 9.09
CA SER A 76 14.41 6.48 7.64
C SER A 76 13.55 7.52 6.92
N LEU A 77 12.28 7.64 7.30
CA LEU A 77 11.39 8.65 6.75
C LEU A 77 11.92 10.07 7.02
N ALA A 78 12.29 10.39 8.26
CA ALA A 78 12.80 11.72 8.63
C ALA A 78 14.09 12.10 7.89
N VAL A 79 14.99 11.14 7.67
CA VAL A 79 16.27 11.35 6.99
C VAL A 79 16.09 11.41 5.46
N LEU A 80 15.39 10.45 4.88
CA LEU A 80 15.26 10.30 3.43
C LEU A 80 14.27 11.31 2.81
N THR A 81 13.23 11.72 3.55
CA THR A 81 12.20 12.64 3.02
C THR A 81 12.80 13.96 2.55
N LYS A 82 13.84 14.47 3.21
CA LYS A 82 14.52 15.72 2.79
C LYS A 82 15.12 15.58 1.38
N SER A 83 15.74 14.44 1.10
CA SER A 83 16.32 14.14 -0.22
C SER A 83 15.21 13.92 -1.25
N PHE A 84 14.20 13.13 -0.92
CA PHE A 84 13.05 12.91 -1.80
C PHE A 84 12.32 14.19 -2.16
N ARG A 85 12.12 15.12 -1.22
CA ARG A 85 11.49 16.43 -1.53
C ARG A 85 12.33 17.26 -2.50
N LYS A 86 13.65 17.32 -2.29
CA LYS A 86 14.58 18.09 -3.13
C LYS A 86 14.58 17.64 -4.59
N TYR A 87 14.53 16.32 -4.83
CA TYR A 87 14.55 15.76 -6.19
C TYR A 87 13.14 15.48 -6.74
N GLY A 88 12.13 15.31 -5.89
CA GLY A 88 10.75 15.05 -6.29
C GLY A 88 10.06 16.28 -6.87
N GLU A 89 10.38 17.48 -6.37
CA GLU A 89 9.84 18.73 -6.93
C GLU A 89 10.30 18.99 -8.37
N SER A 90 11.48 18.49 -8.78
CA SER A 90 12.02 18.68 -10.13
C SER A 90 11.55 17.62 -11.14
N VAL A 91 11.02 16.49 -10.68
CA VAL A 91 10.68 15.35 -11.54
C VAL A 91 9.18 15.07 -11.42
N LYS A 92 8.38 15.47 -12.42
CA LYS A 92 6.94 15.15 -12.54
C LYS A 92 6.69 13.67 -12.87
N ALA A 93 7.46 12.76 -12.28
CA ALA A 93 7.30 11.33 -12.49
C ALA A 93 5.99 10.86 -11.84
N LEU A 94 5.22 10.09 -12.60
CA LEU A 94 3.96 9.50 -12.12
C LEU A 94 4.19 8.17 -11.39
N THR A 95 5.38 7.56 -11.57
CA THR A 95 5.75 6.26 -10.99
C THR A 95 7.19 6.25 -10.49
N LEU A 96 7.50 5.35 -9.55
CA LEU A 96 8.86 5.15 -9.06
C LEU A 96 9.83 4.70 -10.18
N ALA A 97 9.36 3.85 -11.09
CA ALA A 97 10.14 3.40 -12.24
C ALA A 97 10.53 4.55 -13.18
N GLN A 98 9.62 5.49 -13.44
CA GLN A 98 9.92 6.70 -14.19
C GLN A 98 10.88 7.61 -13.41
N TRP A 99 10.68 7.76 -12.11
CA TRP A 99 11.56 8.58 -11.27
C TRP A 99 13.01 8.07 -11.29
N ILE A 100 13.22 6.76 -11.18
CA ILE A 100 14.55 6.16 -11.28
C ILE A 100 15.13 6.35 -12.69
N GLY A 101 14.30 6.14 -13.73
CA GLY A 101 14.71 6.38 -15.11
C GLY A 101 15.21 7.80 -15.34
N GLU A 102 14.50 8.80 -14.85
CA GLU A 102 14.86 10.21 -15.00
C GLU A 102 16.07 10.60 -14.15
N ARG A 103 16.16 10.10 -12.91
CA ARG A 103 17.29 10.35 -12.01
C ARG A 103 18.63 9.91 -12.61
N TYR A 104 18.63 8.82 -13.38
CA TYR A 104 19.83 8.26 -14.01
C TYR A 104 19.86 8.45 -15.54
N HIS A 105 18.92 9.21 -16.10
CA HIS A 105 18.73 9.40 -17.55
C HIS A 105 18.83 8.09 -18.37
N SER A 106 18.21 7.01 -17.87
CA SER A 106 18.36 5.67 -18.45
C SER A 106 17.02 4.93 -18.54
N ARG A 107 16.64 4.61 -19.78
CA ARG A 107 15.44 3.82 -20.09
C ARG A 107 15.53 2.40 -19.50
N ASN A 108 16.73 1.80 -19.49
CA ASN A 108 16.92 0.45 -18.98
C ASN A 108 16.63 0.37 -17.48
N TYR A 109 17.06 1.37 -16.69
CA TYR A 109 16.73 1.41 -15.27
C TYR A 109 15.23 1.56 -15.02
N SER A 110 14.53 2.34 -15.86
CA SER A 110 13.08 2.46 -15.78
C SER A 110 12.38 1.12 -16.04
N ILE A 111 12.82 0.36 -17.06
CA ILE A 111 12.25 -0.95 -17.41
C ILE A 111 12.51 -1.98 -16.29
N ILE A 112 13.75 -2.06 -15.79
CA ILE A 112 14.09 -2.98 -14.68
C ILE A 112 13.23 -2.68 -13.46
N MET A 113 13.07 -1.39 -13.11
CA MET A 113 12.25 -1.01 -11.96
C MET A 113 10.76 -1.19 -12.20
N GLY A 114 10.29 -1.03 -13.44
CA GLY A 114 8.92 -1.41 -13.81
C GLY A 114 8.69 -2.91 -13.60
N PHE A 115 9.62 -3.75 -14.03
CA PHE A 115 9.54 -5.20 -13.84
C PHE A 115 9.61 -5.60 -12.36
N LEU A 116 10.52 -5.02 -11.59
CA LEU A 116 10.57 -5.23 -10.14
C LEU A 116 9.28 -4.78 -9.45
N GLY A 117 8.64 -3.71 -9.95
CA GLY A 117 7.32 -3.28 -9.50
C GLY A 117 6.23 -4.34 -9.69
N LEU A 118 6.33 -5.21 -10.70
CA LEU A 118 5.38 -6.31 -10.89
C LEU A 118 5.43 -7.34 -9.75
N LEU A 119 6.52 -7.42 -8.99
CA LEU A 119 6.61 -8.28 -7.80
C LEU A 119 5.59 -7.88 -6.73
N LEU A 120 5.06 -6.66 -6.75
CA LEU A 120 3.95 -6.25 -5.87
C LEU A 120 2.69 -7.10 -6.08
N LEU A 121 2.51 -7.74 -7.24
CA LEU A 121 1.43 -8.71 -7.46
C LEU A 121 1.51 -9.89 -6.48
N THR A 122 2.72 -10.37 -6.19
CA THR A 122 2.91 -11.45 -5.21
C THR A 122 2.46 -11.02 -3.81
N PHE A 123 2.71 -9.76 -3.45
CA PHE A 123 2.31 -9.19 -2.18
C PHE A 123 0.79 -9.10 -2.05
N ILE A 124 0.10 -8.70 -3.13
CA ILE A 124 -1.37 -8.68 -3.19
C ILE A 124 -1.94 -10.07 -2.96
N VAL A 125 -1.38 -11.11 -3.60
CA VAL A 125 -1.81 -12.50 -3.42
C VAL A 125 -1.64 -12.97 -1.98
N LEU A 126 -0.47 -12.72 -1.38
CA LEU A 126 -0.19 -13.11 0.01
C LEU A 126 -1.16 -12.46 1.00
N ILE A 127 -1.47 -11.17 0.82
CA ILE A 127 -2.44 -10.46 1.65
C ILE A 127 -3.83 -11.05 1.49
N ALA A 128 -4.28 -11.31 0.26
CA ALA A 128 -5.60 -11.88 0.00
C ALA A 128 -5.75 -13.26 0.67
N VAL A 129 -4.72 -14.10 0.60
CA VAL A 129 -4.70 -15.40 1.29
C VAL A 129 -4.74 -15.22 2.80
N ALA A 130 -3.90 -14.34 3.37
CA ALA A 130 -3.85 -14.12 4.82
C ALA A 130 -5.19 -13.63 5.38
N VAL A 131 -5.82 -12.64 4.74
CA VAL A 131 -7.14 -12.13 5.17
C VAL A 131 -8.22 -13.21 5.02
N THR A 132 -8.19 -13.97 3.92
CA THR A 132 -9.15 -15.06 3.70
C THR A 132 -9.07 -16.10 4.80
N GLN A 133 -7.86 -16.53 5.18
CA GLN A 133 -7.67 -17.52 6.24
C GLN A 133 -8.28 -17.03 7.56
N VAL A 134 -7.95 -15.81 7.97
CA VAL A 134 -8.49 -15.23 9.22
C VAL A 134 -10.01 -15.08 9.18
N LEU A 135 -10.57 -14.53 8.10
CA LEU A 135 -12.01 -14.31 7.99
C LEU A 135 -12.80 -15.61 7.85
N SER A 136 -12.28 -16.59 7.13
CA SER A 136 -12.92 -17.91 6.99
C SER A 136 -13.05 -18.62 8.34
N GLN A 137 -12.02 -18.55 9.18
CA GLN A 137 -12.04 -19.10 10.54
C GLN A 137 -13.01 -18.33 11.44
N ALA A 138 -12.98 -17.00 11.39
CA ALA A 138 -13.87 -16.16 12.22
C ALA A 138 -15.35 -16.31 11.85
N LEU A 139 -15.66 -16.47 10.56
CA LEU A 139 -17.03 -16.59 10.04
C LEU A 139 -17.50 -18.04 9.93
N ASN A 140 -16.64 -19.02 10.21
CA ASN A 140 -16.85 -20.44 9.95
C ASN A 140 -17.40 -20.69 8.52
N ALA A 141 -16.79 -20.03 7.54
CA ALA A 141 -17.23 -20.00 6.16
C ALA A 141 -16.19 -20.64 5.24
N ASN A 142 -16.63 -21.13 4.08
CA ASN A 142 -15.71 -21.71 3.10
C ASN A 142 -14.71 -20.64 2.59
N PRO A 143 -13.38 -20.88 2.71
CA PRO A 143 -12.35 -19.93 2.26
C PRO A 143 -12.50 -19.48 0.80
N HIS A 144 -13.00 -20.34 -0.09
CA HIS A 144 -13.19 -19.97 -1.50
C HIS A 144 -14.21 -18.84 -1.68
N TYR A 145 -15.35 -18.88 -0.98
CA TYR A 145 -16.35 -17.82 -1.07
C TYR A 145 -15.91 -16.53 -0.38
N VAL A 146 -15.15 -16.65 0.72
CA VAL A 146 -14.57 -15.50 1.42
C VAL A 146 -13.56 -14.80 0.52
N LEU A 147 -12.64 -15.54 -0.10
CA LEU A 147 -11.66 -14.99 -1.05
C LEU A 147 -12.36 -14.31 -2.23
N LEU A 148 -13.37 -14.96 -2.83
CA LEU A 148 -14.12 -14.39 -3.94
C LEU A 148 -14.78 -13.06 -3.54
N GLY A 149 -15.41 -13.01 -2.37
CA GLY A 149 -16.01 -11.79 -1.85
C GLY A 149 -15.00 -10.67 -1.61
N ILE A 150 -13.84 -10.98 -1.02
CA ILE A 150 -12.74 -10.03 -0.82
C ILE A 150 -12.24 -9.49 -2.16
N VAL A 151 -11.96 -10.36 -3.13
CA VAL A 151 -11.44 -9.96 -4.44
C VAL A 151 -12.43 -9.05 -5.16
N ILE A 152 -13.70 -9.46 -5.25
CA ILE A 152 -14.75 -8.65 -5.91
C ILE A 152 -14.88 -7.28 -5.22
N PHE A 153 -14.90 -7.28 -3.88
CA PHE A 153 -15.05 -6.04 -3.13
C PHE A 153 -13.83 -5.11 -3.31
N VAL A 154 -12.62 -5.63 -3.12
CA VAL A 154 -11.36 -4.87 -3.15
C VAL A 154 -11.08 -4.31 -4.54
N PHE A 155 -11.09 -5.17 -5.56
CA PHE A 155 -10.87 -4.72 -6.93
C PHE A 155 -12.00 -3.83 -7.43
N GLY A 156 -13.25 -4.11 -7.03
CA GLY A 156 -14.38 -3.26 -7.35
C GLY A 156 -14.21 -1.84 -6.81
N TYR A 157 -13.94 -1.69 -5.52
CA TYR A 157 -13.82 -0.34 -4.96
C TYR A 157 -12.59 0.41 -5.48
N MET A 158 -11.47 -0.27 -5.73
CA MET A 158 -10.27 0.37 -6.29
C MET A 158 -10.53 0.84 -7.73
N MET A 159 -11.09 -0.03 -8.57
CA MET A 159 -11.35 0.26 -9.99
C MET A 159 -12.21 1.51 -10.21
N PHE A 160 -13.17 1.76 -9.31
CA PHE A 160 -14.07 2.92 -9.43
C PHE A 160 -13.68 4.10 -8.52
N GLY A 161 -13.05 3.86 -7.37
CA GLY A 161 -12.80 4.87 -6.36
C GLY A 161 -11.61 5.78 -6.62
N GLY A 162 -10.68 5.36 -7.49
CA GLY A 162 -9.35 5.96 -7.60
C GLY A 162 -8.36 5.25 -6.68
#